data_AF-A0A349P191-F1
#
_entry.id   AF-A0A349P191-F1
#
_cell.length_a   1.000
_cell.length_b   1.000
_cell.length_c   1.000
_cell.angle_alpha   90.00
_cell.angle_beta   90.00
_cell.angle_gamma   90.00
#
_symmetry.space_group_name_H-M   'P 1'
#
loop_
_entity.id
_entity.type
_entity.pdbx_description
1 polymer ?
#
loop_
_entity_poly.entity_id
_entity_poly.type
_entity_poly.pdbx_seq_one_letter_code
_entity_poly.pdbx_strand_id
1 'polypeptide(L)'
;METLQTPAINETKEYSRKDGLIALCITMVVVIAGVSVTSYKKMGAEVDAEGNKIYTAAELMAHNKVDDCWITIDGFVFDMTESSKSHPGSFHCGGDGSANYHKNHGPTIRSRMDPFRIGKLNPASAAQLLMPNTTATTTAETINPTRELFVEEGSWNTLEMMIVMERDNKSLLAIDGATHKPIGRVKDIGKQVHTQVFSPDGNFTYHISRDGWLTKIDLHTLKPVGVVRVGEDSRGTAITDSGKYVAIGNYEPKQVVIIDAETLAIITKIELLDTRDGTITHSRAGAVVENGEKFIVSLKDGRSVWVIDTTKRGMPVSNYFWDLGKEGDVLHDGYLTPDGKFYLTAVQGSDVAWVLDTEKMKPVAEVKAGKTPHTGPGATWGNYTFVPSLGEGILTAIDMRTWTAAAYIKTAGAGLFTRSYHKDPSYPYIWVDTAFGAEGQDEIDVIDGNTLKVVRKLIPMADKRAVHPEFTRNGKYVYVAVWTGNKVFVYNANTFEVVTTIDAFTPTGISNVGIRIEEPGL
;
A
#
# COMPACT_ATOMS: atom_id res chain seq x y z
N MET A 1 -34.77 42.73 -33.67
CA MET A 1 -33.79 43.58 -34.37
C MET A 1 -32.53 43.51 -33.52
N GLU A 2 -31.49 42.74 -33.88
CA GLU A 2 -30.47 43.12 -34.87
C GLU A 2 -30.04 44.60 -34.66
N THR A 3 -28.78 44.99 -34.49
CA THR A 3 -27.48 44.37 -34.82
C THR A 3 -26.34 45.19 -34.18
N LEU A 4 -25.22 44.50 -33.90
CA LEU A 4 -23.79 44.84 -34.10
C LEU A 4 -23.30 46.31 -34.15
N GLN A 5 -22.21 46.62 -33.42
CA GLN A 5 -20.88 46.92 -34.02
C GLN A 5 -19.72 47.06 -32.99
N THR A 6 -18.56 46.55 -33.39
CA THR A 6 -17.16 46.59 -32.86
C THR A 6 -16.50 47.98 -33.01
N PRO A 7 -15.30 48.34 -32.45
CA PRO A 7 -13.99 47.67 -32.66
C PRO A 7 -12.92 47.81 -31.53
N ALA A 8 -11.65 47.56 -31.89
CA ALA A 8 -10.55 46.99 -31.11
C ALA A 8 -9.37 47.94 -30.75
N ILE A 9 -8.33 47.35 -30.13
CA ILE A 9 -6.86 47.58 -30.23
C ILE A 9 -6.11 48.03 -28.94
N ASN A 10 -5.05 47.23 -28.62
CA ASN A 10 -3.78 47.40 -27.86
C ASN A 10 -3.56 48.54 -26.84
N GLU A 11 -2.90 48.20 -25.72
CA GLU A 11 -1.50 48.63 -25.43
C GLU A 11 -0.90 48.00 -24.15
N THR A 12 0.39 47.70 -24.25
CA THR A 12 1.36 47.21 -23.25
C THR A 12 1.72 48.25 -22.19
N LYS A 13 2.04 47.84 -20.95
CA LYS A 13 2.81 48.67 -20.01
C LYS A 13 3.95 47.91 -19.34
N GLU A 14 5.16 48.33 -19.68
CA GLU A 14 6.39 48.18 -18.90
C GLU A 14 6.30 48.97 -17.58
N TYR A 15 7.08 48.54 -16.57
CA TYR A 15 7.52 49.45 -15.51
C TYR A 15 9.03 49.29 -15.27
N SER A 16 9.73 50.39 -15.49
CA SER A 16 11.16 50.60 -15.29
C SER A 16 11.42 51.36 -13.97
N ARG A 17 12.64 51.17 -13.46
CA ARG A 17 13.25 51.65 -12.21
C ARG A 17 13.16 53.16 -11.96
N LYS A 18 13.26 53.55 -10.68
CA LYS A 18 14.03 54.73 -10.23
C LYS A 18 14.76 54.50 -8.89
N ASP A 19 15.94 55.09 -8.83
CA ASP A 19 17.03 54.96 -7.86
C ASP A 19 16.99 55.91 -6.64
N GLY A 20 17.79 55.57 -5.60
CA GLY A 20 18.51 56.49 -4.68
C GLY A 20 17.86 56.74 -3.30
N LEU A 21 18.56 56.86 -2.16
CA LEU A 21 20.00 56.97 -1.81
C LEU A 21 20.17 56.88 -0.26
N ILE A 22 21.22 56.20 0.22
CA ILE A 22 22.15 56.45 1.38
C ILE A 22 21.67 56.53 2.86
N ALA A 23 22.25 55.64 3.70
CA ALA A 23 23.02 55.93 4.96
C ALA A 23 23.62 54.61 5.51
N LEU A 24 24.88 54.27 5.24
CA LEU A 24 26.12 54.49 6.04
C LEU A 24 26.07 54.01 7.50
N CYS A 25 26.67 52.84 7.77
CA CYS A 25 27.35 52.55 9.04
C CYS A 25 28.56 51.65 8.78
N ILE A 26 29.72 52.20 9.11
CA ILE A 26 31.07 51.66 8.90
C ILE A 26 31.40 50.72 10.08
N THR A 27 31.94 49.54 9.79
CA THR A 27 32.72 48.79 10.78
C THR A 27 34.07 48.38 10.19
N MET A 28 35.12 48.68 10.95
CA MET A 28 36.53 48.62 10.59
C MET A 28 37.04 47.21 10.22
N VAL A 29 38.02 47.24 9.32
CA VAL A 29 38.87 46.15 8.86
C VAL A 29 39.97 45.85 9.89
N VAL A 30 40.27 44.56 10.09
CA VAL A 30 41.64 44.11 10.37
C VAL A 30 41.99 42.99 9.39
N VAL A 31 42.99 43.26 8.56
CA VAL A 31 43.61 42.35 7.59
C VAL A 31 44.65 41.50 8.30
N ILE A 32 44.66 40.18 8.05
CA ILE A 32 45.89 39.40 8.03
C ILE A 32 45.93 38.59 6.72
N ALA A 33 47.11 38.66 6.10
CA ALA A 33 47.47 38.37 4.72
C ALA A 33 47.18 36.94 4.21
N GLY A 34 46.92 36.83 2.90
CA GLY A 34 47.10 35.57 2.16
C GLY A 34 46.26 35.35 0.90
N VAL A 35 45.92 36.37 0.10
CA VAL A 35 45.23 36.14 -1.19
C VAL A 35 46.26 35.94 -2.30
N SER A 36 46.41 34.68 -2.74
CA SER A 36 46.78 34.39 -4.13
C SER A 36 45.57 34.73 -5.01
N VAL A 37 45.75 35.70 -5.90
CA VAL A 37 44.73 36.11 -6.87
C VAL A 37 44.63 35.03 -7.93
N THR A 38 43.62 34.17 -7.86
CA THR A 38 43.21 33.36 -9.00
C THR A 38 41.90 33.92 -9.53
N SER A 39 41.98 34.44 -10.75
CA SER A 39 40.91 35.06 -11.51
C SER A 39 39.61 34.24 -11.47
N TYR A 40 38.52 34.81 -10.98
CA TYR A 40 37.17 34.26 -11.21
C TYR A 40 36.83 34.43 -12.69
N LYS A 41 37.23 33.45 -13.49
CA LYS A 41 36.69 33.25 -14.83
C LYS A 41 35.22 32.88 -14.61
N LYS A 42 34.30 33.72 -15.08
CA LYS A 42 32.88 33.40 -15.17
C LYS A 42 32.77 32.20 -16.12
N MET A 43 32.75 30.99 -15.58
CA MET A 43 32.57 29.76 -16.36
C MET A 43 31.20 29.85 -17.02
N GLY A 44 31.18 29.98 -18.35
CA GLY A 44 30.00 29.61 -19.13
C GLY A 44 29.72 28.13 -18.89
N ALA A 45 28.45 27.74 -18.99
CA ALA A 45 28.07 26.33 -18.87
C ALA A 45 28.89 25.48 -19.85
N GLU A 46 29.51 24.42 -19.35
CA GLU A 46 30.29 23.49 -20.17
C GLU A 46 29.30 22.77 -21.11
N VAL A 47 29.61 22.71 -22.40
CA VAL A 47 28.77 22.08 -23.42
C VAL A 47 29.56 20.99 -24.15
N ASP A 48 28.90 19.90 -24.52
CA ASP A 48 29.52 18.84 -25.32
C ASP A 48 29.68 19.24 -26.80
N ALA A 49 30.32 18.34 -27.57
CA ALA A 49 30.54 18.53 -29.01
C ALA A 49 29.25 18.66 -29.83
N GLU A 50 28.11 18.24 -29.27
CA GLU A 50 26.78 18.38 -29.86
C GLU A 50 25.99 19.58 -29.30
N GLY A 51 26.61 20.41 -28.47
CA GLY A 51 26.02 21.62 -27.90
C GLY A 51 25.12 21.40 -26.68
N ASN A 52 25.07 20.20 -26.10
CA ASN A 52 24.31 19.93 -24.88
C ASN A 52 25.06 20.46 -23.66
N LYS A 53 24.34 21.12 -22.74
CA LYS A 53 24.90 21.47 -21.44
C LYS A 53 25.30 20.21 -20.66
N ILE A 54 26.50 20.23 -20.08
CA ILE A 54 27.05 19.17 -19.25
C ILE A 54 26.80 19.49 -17.78
N TYR A 55 26.29 18.51 -17.05
CA TYR A 55 26.05 18.58 -15.61
C TYR A 55 26.92 17.56 -14.88
N THR A 56 27.33 17.90 -13.67
CA THR A 56 28.03 17.00 -12.74
C THR A 56 27.05 16.18 -11.90
N ALA A 57 27.53 15.09 -11.29
CA ALA A 57 26.73 14.33 -10.32
C ALA A 57 26.28 15.19 -9.14
N ALA A 58 27.13 16.11 -8.65
CA ALA A 58 26.79 16.99 -7.54
C ALA A 58 25.64 17.95 -7.89
N GLU A 59 25.63 18.49 -9.11
CA GLU A 59 24.52 19.32 -9.59
C GLU A 59 23.24 18.49 -9.71
N LEU A 60 23.29 17.29 -10.31
CA LEU A 60 22.13 16.40 -10.36
C LEU A 60 21.57 16.10 -8.95
N MET A 61 22.43 15.67 -8.02
CA MET A 61 22.06 15.28 -6.65
C MET A 61 21.53 16.43 -5.80
N ALA A 62 21.81 17.70 -6.16
CA ALA A 62 21.26 18.85 -5.47
C ALA A 62 19.74 18.98 -5.69
N HIS A 63 19.26 18.53 -6.85
CA HIS A 63 17.85 18.56 -7.26
C HIS A 63 17.16 17.23 -6.91
N ASN A 64 17.11 16.91 -5.60
CA ASN A 64 16.66 15.62 -5.06
C ASN A 64 15.31 15.65 -4.32
N LYS A 65 14.47 16.66 -4.55
CA LYS A 65 13.18 16.83 -3.87
C LYS A 65 12.03 16.82 -4.86
N VAL A 66 10.82 16.54 -4.38
CA VAL A 66 9.61 16.50 -5.23
C VAL A 66 9.33 17.85 -5.91
N ASP A 67 9.62 18.95 -5.24
CA ASP A 67 9.46 20.32 -5.73
C ASP A 67 10.73 20.89 -6.38
N ASP A 68 11.77 20.07 -6.52
CA ASP A 68 13.05 20.38 -7.18
C ASP A 68 13.74 19.06 -7.59
N CYS A 69 13.29 18.49 -8.72
CA CYS A 69 13.54 17.09 -9.07
C CYS A 69 14.22 16.96 -10.44
N TRP A 70 15.50 16.60 -10.45
CA TRP A 70 16.18 16.19 -11.68
C TRP A 70 16.49 14.69 -11.64
N ILE A 71 16.52 14.05 -12.81
CA ILE A 71 16.93 12.65 -12.94
C ILE A 71 17.87 12.48 -14.13
N THR A 72 18.69 11.42 -14.11
CA THR A 72 19.39 10.96 -15.31
C THR A 72 18.70 9.73 -15.90
N ILE A 73 18.56 9.69 -17.22
CA ILE A 73 18.11 8.52 -18.00
C ILE A 73 19.09 8.33 -19.15
N ASP A 74 19.74 7.17 -19.20
CA ASP A 74 20.71 6.80 -20.24
C ASP A 74 21.81 7.88 -20.45
N GLY A 75 22.20 8.56 -19.36
CA GLY A 75 23.22 9.62 -19.35
C GLY A 75 22.72 11.02 -19.72
N PHE A 76 21.43 11.20 -19.99
CA PHE A 76 20.79 12.51 -20.20
C PHE A 76 20.12 13.01 -18.94
N VAL A 77 20.24 14.30 -18.65
CA VAL A 77 19.63 14.94 -17.49
C VAL A 77 18.29 15.56 -17.87
N PHE A 78 17.27 15.26 -17.07
CA PHE A 78 15.91 15.75 -17.25
C PHE A 78 15.45 16.53 -16.02
N ASP A 79 14.81 17.67 -16.23
CA ASP A 79 14.10 18.38 -15.18
C ASP A 79 12.66 17.85 -15.09
N MET A 80 12.38 17.13 -14.02
CA MET A 80 11.09 16.50 -13.77
C MET A 80 10.27 17.22 -12.70
N THR A 81 10.68 18.40 -12.26
CA THR A 81 10.11 19.12 -11.11
C THR A 81 8.58 19.29 -11.16
N GLU A 82 8.03 19.58 -12.34
CA GLU A 82 6.56 19.68 -12.48
C GLU A 82 5.88 18.31 -12.53
N SER A 83 6.54 17.32 -13.13
CA SER A 83 6.01 15.96 -13.22
C SER A 83 6.06 15.23 -11.88
N SER A 84 7.09 15.48 -11.07
CA SER A 84 7.26 14.90 -9.74
C SER A 84 6.17 15.34 -8.77
N LYS A 85 5.63 16.55 -8.91
CA LYS A 85 4.48 17.02 -8.10
C LYS A 85 3.22 16.18 -8.33
N SER A 86 3.06 15.61 -9.52
CA SER A 86 1.92 14.74 -9.86
C SER A 86 2.16 13.27 -9.52
N HIS A 87 3.42 12.87 -9.33
CA HIS A 87 3.83 11.50 -8.94
C HIS A 87 4.99 11.49 -7.94
N PRO A 88 4.79 12.00 -6.70
CA PRO A 88 5.89 12.28 -5.76
C PRO A 88 6.66 11.04 -5.27
N GLY A 89 6.14 9.83 -5.49
CA GLY A 89 6.78 8.56 -5.11
C GLY A 89 7.42 7.78 -6.26
N SER A 90 7.37 8.27 -7.51
CA SER A 90 7.82 7.51 -8.69
C SER A 90 9.15 8.02 -9.27
N PHE A 91 9.58 9.22 -8.88
CA PHE A 91 10.79 9.86 -9.39
C PHE A 91 11.95 9.69 -8.41
N HIS A 92 13.05 9.12 -8.90
CA HIS A 92 14.30 8.99 -8.14
C HIS A 92 15.07 10.32 -8.26
N CYS A 93 14.52 11.40 -7.69
CA CYS A 93 15.09 12.75 -7.79
C CYS A 93 16.54 12.76 -7.30
N GLY A 94 17.41 13.44 -8.04
CA GLY A 94 18.85 13.49 -7.82
C GLY A 94 19.62 12.23 -8.23
N GLY A 95 18.98 11.24 -8.84
CA GLY A 95 19.56 9.93 -9.13
C GLY A 95 19.35 9.42 -10.56
N ASP A 96 19.80 8.18 -10.78
CA ASP A 96 19.62 7.47 -12.05
C ASP A 96 18.27 6.75 -12.09
N GLY A 97 17.41 7.22 -12.99
CA GLY A 97 16.08 6.69 -13.23
C GLY A 97 16.00 5.65 -14.35
N SER A 98 17.11 5.32 -15.03
CA SER A 98 17.11 4.54 -16.28
C SER A 98 16.40 3.20 -16.15
N ALA A 99 16.72 2.41 -15.12
CA ALA A 99 16.12 1.09 -14.92
C ALA A 99 14.60 1.16 -14.68
N ASN A 100 14.16 2.08 -13.80
CA ASN A 100 12.74 2.29 -13.53
C ASN A 100 12.00 2.83 -14.76
N TYR A 101 12.65 3.71 -15.52
CA TYR A 101 12.11 4.28 -16.73
C TYR A 101 11.88 3.22 -17.81
N HIS A 102 12.88 2.38 -18.08
CA HIS A 102 12.79 1.30 -19.08
C HIS A 102 11.78 0.21 -18.72
N LYS A 103 11.64 -0.08 -17.42
CA LYS A 103 10.68 -1.06 -16.91
C LYS A 103 9.22 -0.63 -17.12
N ASN A 104 8.94 0.66 -16.97
CA ASN A 104 7.55 1.17 -16.92
C ASN A 104 7.11 1.92 -18.17
N HIS A 105 8.01 2.24 -19.12
CA HIS A 105 7.68 3.02 -20.32
C HIS A 105 8.07 2.30 -21.62
N GLY A 106 7.07 2.08 -22.48
CA GLY A 106 7.25 1.56 -23.84
C GLY A 106 7.79 2.62 -24.83
N PRO A 107 8.22 2.21 -26.04
CA PRO A 107 8.95 3.07 -26.98
C PRO A 107 8.26 4.40 -27.34
N THR A 108 6.92 4.43 -27.37
CA THR A 108 6.12 5.59 -27.75
C THR A 108 6.05 6.68 -26.69
N ILE A 109 6.17 6.34 -25.40
CA ILE A 109 6.28 7.34 -24.32
C ILE A 109 7.71 7.90 -24.27
N ARG A 110 8.69 7.14 -24.78
CA ARG A 110 10.11 7.54 -24.71
C ARG A 110 10.43 8.81 -25.48
N SER A 111 9.78 9.04 -26.63
CA SER A 111 9.91 10.27 -27.41
C SER A 111 9.18 11.48 -26.82
N ARG A 112 8.41 11.32 -25.74
CA ARG A 112 7.73 12.42 -25.05
C ARG A 112 8.55 13.02 -23.91
N MET A 113 9.71 12.45 -23.58
CA MET A 113 10.61 12.98 -22.56
C MET A 113 11.59 14.03 -23.08
N ASP A 114 11.81 14.09 -24.39
CA ASP A 114 12.73 15.04 -25.02
C ASP A 114 12.50 16.51 -24.60
N PRO A 115 11.26 17.01 -24.43
CA PRO A 115 11.02 18.39 -23.96
C PRO A 115 11.55 18.69 -22.56
N PHE A 116 11.72 17.67 -21.71
CA PHE A 116 12.19 17.80 -20.34
C PHE A 116 13.72 17.63 -20.22
N ARG A 117 14.39 17.26 -21.30
CA ARG A 117 15.84 17.07 -21.32
C ARG A 117 16.53 18.42 -21.25
N ILE A 118 17.35 18.62 -20.23
CA ILE A 118 18.10 19.85 -19.99
C ILE A 118 19.59 19.74 -20.32
N GLY A 119 20.10 18.53 -20.56
CA GLY A 119 21.49 18.31 -20.98
C GLY A 119 21.96 16.87 -20.82
N LYS A 120 23.28 16.68 -20.68
CA LYS A 120 23.93 15.39 -20.43
C LYS A 120 24.67 15.40 -19.10
N LEU A 121 24.77 14.23 -18.50
CA LEU A 121 25.63 14.02 -17.35
C LEU A 121 27.07 13.83 -17.83
N ASN A 122 28.02 14.44 -17.13
CA ASN A 122 29.45 14.24 -17.37
C ASN A 122 29.78 12.72 -17.31
N PRO A 123 30.45 12.14 -18.32
CA PRO A 123 30.81 10.72 -18.33
C PRO A 123 31.58 10.24 -17.09
N ALA A 124 32.43 11.09 -16.48
CA ALA A 124 33.12 10.78 -15.23
C ALA A 124 32.16 10.74 -14.02
N SER A 125 31.09 11.54 -14.06
CA SER A 125 30.01 11.55 -13.07
C SER A 125 29.04 10.38 -13.25
N ALA A 126 28.83 9.89 -14.47
CA ALA A 126 28.04 8.69 -14.73
C ALA A 126 28.66 7.45 -14.07
N ALA A 127 30.00 7.33 -14.08
CA ALA A 127 30.70 6.28 -13.35
C ALA A 127 30.54 6.41 -11.82
N GLN A 128 30.44 7.63 -11.29
CA GLN A 128 30.26 7.89 -9.86
C GLN A 128 28.85 7.56 -9.35
N LEU A 129 27.83 7.66 -10.20
CA LEU A 129 26.46 7.19 -9.91
C LEU A 129 26.30 5.67 -10.03
N LEU A 130 27.20 5.00 -10.77
CA LEU A 130 27.20 3.54 -10.99
C LEU A 130 28.11 2.76 -10.03
N MET A 131 28.95 3.45 -9.25
CA MET A 131 29.74 2.80 -8.20
C MET A 131 28.89 2.57 -6.94
N PRO A 132 28.88 1.37 -6.35
CA PRO A 132 28.24 1.16 -5.06
C PRO A 132 28.96 2.03 -4.05
N ASN A 133 28.24 3.00 -3.48
CA ASN A 133 28.72 3.91 -2.45
C ASN A 133 29.34 3.11 -1.29
N THR A 134 30.67 2.99 -1.28
CA THR A 134 31.47 2.45 -0.18
C THR A 134 32.24 3.59 0.47
N THR A 135 31.52 4.65 0.85
CA THR A 135 31.87 5.63 1.90
C THR A 135 30.79 6.72 1.99
N ALA A 136 29.54 6.29 2.06
CA ALA A 136 28.65 6.87 3.04
C ALA A 136 28.36 5.72 3.99
N THR A 137 28.67 5.87 5.26
CA THR A 137 27.89 5.16 6.26
C THR A 137 26.48 5.70 6.07
N THR A 138 25.70 5.10 5.18
CA THR A 138 24.26 5.18 5.25
C THR A 138 23.98 4.66 6.64
N THR A 139 23.70 5.56 7.58
CA THR A 139 22.79 5.20 8.65
C THR A 139 21.67 4.48 7.92
N ALA A 140 21.52 3.16 8.14
CA ALA A 140 20.37 2.43 7.66
C ALA A 140 19.17 3.36 7.92
N GLU A 141 18.34 3.63 6.90
CA GLU A 141 17.20 4.53 7.06
C GLU A 141 16.30 3.92 8.13
N THR A 142 16.54 4.28 9.39
CA THR A 142 15.84 3.78 10.57
C THR A 142 14.62 4.63 10.73
N ILE A 143 13.48 3.96 10.89
CA ILE A 143 12.28 4.66 11.29
C ILE A 143 12.37 5.06 12.77
N ASN A 144 11.75 6.18 13.13
CA ASN A 144 11.58 6.63 14.49
C ASN A 144 10.09 6.89 14.77
N PRO A 145 9.28 5.82 14.93
CA PRO A 145 7.86 5.98 15.14
C PRO A 145 7.53 6.88 16.32
N THR A 146 6.59 7.79 16.12
CA THR A 146 6.09 8.69 17.18
C THR A 146 4.57 8.68 17.18
N ARG A 147 3.97 8.99 18.34
CA ARG A 147 2.52 9.17 18.46
C ARG A 147 2.15 10.62 18.67
N GLU A 148 0.95 10.96 18.24
CA GLU A 148 0.23 12.18 18.53
C GLU A 148 -1.16 11.79 19.02
N LEU A 149 -1.61 12.34 20.16
CA LEU A 149 -2.96 12.11 20.68
C LEU A 149 -3.82 13.36 20.50
N PHE A 150 -5.09 13.14 20.17
CA PHE A 150 -6.12 14.18 20.06
C PHE A 150 -7.09 14.17 21.25
N VAL A 151 -7.02 13.13 22.07
CA VAL A 151 -7.83 12.91 23.26
C VAL A 151 -6.96 12.54 24.45
N GLU A 152 -7.55 12.46 25.64
CA GLU A 152 -6.85 12.00 26.84
C GLU A 152 -6.41 10.54 26.71
N GLU A 153 -5.18 10.22 27.09
CA GLU A 153 -4.64 8.86 27.04
C GLU A 153 -5.51 7.89 27.85
N GLY A 154 -5.89 6.76 27.25
CA GLY A 154 -6.74 5.75 27.89
C GLY A 154 -8.24 6.07 27.89
N SER A 155 -8.68 7.16 27.23
CA SER A 155 -10.11 7.52 27.17
C SER A 155 -10.92 6.73 26.13
N TRP A 156 -10.39 5.63 25.60
CA TRP A 156 -11.00 4.83 24.53
C TRP A 156 -11.00 3.34 24.88
N ASN A 157 -11.86 2.58 24.20
CA ASN A 157 -11.84 1.12 24.24
C ASN A 157 -11.08 0.58 23.02
N THR A 158 -10.00 -0.17 23.24
CA THR A 158 -9.17 -0.70 22.16
C THR A 158 -9.96 -1.58 21.20
N LEU A 159 -10.94 -2.35 21.70
CA LEU A 159 -11.73 -3.26 20.87
C LEU A 159 -12.70 -2.53 19.92
N GLU A 160 -13.11 -1.31 20.24
CA GLU A 160 -13.95 -0.47 19.37
C GLU A 160 -13.10 0.36 18.38
N MET A 161 -11.78 0.34 18.52
CA MET A 161 -10.90 1.18 17.71
C MET A 161 -10.93 0.76 16.25
N MET A 162 -11.10 1.76 15.38
CA MET A 162 -10.86 1.66 13.94
C MET A 162 -9.48 2.20 13.65
N ILE A 163 -8.63 1.42 12.98
CA ILE A 163 -7.29 1.85 12.56
C ILE A 163 -7.28 1.99 11.05
N VAL A 164 -6.96 3.19 10.58
CA VAL A 164 -6.88 3.54 9.16
C VAL A 164 -5.42 3.69 8.77
N MET A 165 -5.01 2.96 7.74
CA MET A 165 -3.69 3.05 7.13
C MET A 165 -3.63 4.27 6.22
N GLU A 166 -2.74 5.20 6.54
CA GLU A 166 -2.49 6.40 5.74
C GLU A 166 -1.27 6.16 4.86
N ARG A 167 -1.53 5.49 3.73
CA ARG A 167 -0.54 4.78 2.90
C ARG A 167 0.74 5.57 2.64
N ASP A 168 0.60 6.74 2.04
CA ASP A 168 1.73 7.54 1.57
C ASP A 168 2.25 8.49 2.65
N ASN A 169 1.44 8.72 3.70
CA ASN A 169 1.81 9.54 4.86
C ASN A 169 2.64 8.78 5.91
N LYS A 170 2.85 7.47 5.71
CA LYS A 170 3.63 6.62 6.63
C LYS A 170 3.08 6.64 8.05
N SER A 171 1.76 6.55 8.18
CA SER A 171 1.07 6.65 9.47
C SER A 171 -0.15 5.76 9.59
N LEU A 172 -0.57 5.53 10.84
CA LEU A 172 -1.88 4.99 11.19
C LEU A 172 -2.69 6.07 11.90
N LEU A 173 -3.94 6.25 11.49
CA LEU A 173 -4.93 7.07 12.18
C LEU A 173 -5.84 6.15 12.99
N ALA A 174 -5.86 6.34 14.31
CA ALA A 174 -6.76 5.65 15.22
C ALA A 174 -8.04 6.48 15.43
N ILE A 175 -9.19 5.84 15.34
CA ILE A 175 -10.51 6.44 15.49
C ILE A 175 -11.30 5.60 16.49
N ASP A 176 -12.00 6.25 17.41
CA ASP A 176 -12.94 5.58 18.30
C ASP A 176 -14.18 5.19 17.50
N GLY A 177 -14.41 3.88 17.32
CA GLY A 177 -15.56 3.37 16.56
C GLY A 177 -16.91 3.58 17.25
N ALA A 178 -16.94 3.87 18.56
CA ALA A 178 -18.17 4.16 19.29
C ALA A 178 -18.63 5.62 19.10
N THR A 179 -17.69 6.56 19.01
CA THR A 179 -17.98 7.99 18.90
C THR A 179 -17.67 8.60 17.53
N HIS A 180 -16.97 7.85 16.68
CA HIS A 180 -16.43 8.26 15.37
C HIS A 180 -15.46 9.44 15.44
N LYS A 181 -14.82 9.65 16.60
CA LYS A 181 -13.84 10.73 16.79
C LYS A 181 -12.40 10.21 16.65
N PRO A 182 -11.51 10.94 15.97
CA PRO A 182 -10.09 10.61 15.97
C PRO A 182 -9.51 10.55 17.40
N ILE A 183 -8.80 9.47 17.70
CA ILE A 183 -8.09 9.27 18.97
C ILE A 183 -6.69 9.87 18.87
N GLY A 184 -5.98 9.54 17.79
CA GLY A 184 -4.58 9.89 17.62
C GLY A 184 -4.00 9.32 16.34
N ARG A 185 -2.71 9.61 16.10
CA ARG A 185 -1.98 9.17 14.91
C ARG A 185 -0.59 8.68 15.30
N VAL A 186 -0.18 7.55 14.73
CA VAL A 186 1.20 7.04 14.84
C VAL A 186 1.90 7.30 13.52
N LYS A 187 3.03 8.01 13.52
CA LYS A 187 3.75 8.49 12.35
C LYS A 187 5.12 7.83 12.23
N ASP A 188 5.71 7.93 11.04
CA ASP A 188 7.04 7.42 10.70
C ASP A 188 7.18 5.90 10.93
N ILE A 189 6.20 5.15 10.44
CA ILE A 189 6.13 3.68 10.55
C ILE A 189 6.49 2.96 9.26
N GLY A 190 7.34 3.59 8.43
CA GLY A 190 7.82 3.04 7.17
C GLY A 190 7.00 3.41 5.93
N LYS A 191 7.55 3.15 4.75
CA LYS A 191 6.99 3.56 3.45
C LYS A 191 5.85 2.63 3.02
N GLN A 192 4.77 3.23 2.51
CA GLN A 192 3.58 2.51 2.02
C GLN A 192 3.09 1.49 3.06
N VAL A 193 2.56 2.01 4.16
CA VAL A 193 1.89 1.20 5.21
C VAL A 193 0.87 0.26 4.55
N HIS A 194 0.83 -1.02 4.95
CA HIS A 194 0.20 -2.03 4.10
C HIS A 194 -0.75 -2.99 4.80
N THR A 195 -0.29 -3.74 5.79
CA THR A 195 -1.11 -4.71 6.54
C THR A 195 -0.77 -4.63 8.03
N GLN A 196 -1.70 -5.10 8.87
CA GLN A 196 -1.53 -5.12 10.31
C GLN A 196 -2.32 -6.28 10.91
N VAL A 197 -1.86 -6.78 12.04
CA VAL A 197 -2.56 -7.77 12.87
C VAL A 197 -2.59 -7.31 14.32
N PHE A 198 -3.44 -7.95 15.13
CA PHE A 198 -3.70 -7.55 16.51
C PHE A 198 -3.37 -8.70 17.47
N SER A 199 -2.78 -8.40 18.63
CA SER A 199 -2.68 -9.41 19.66
C SER A 199 -4.07 -9.88 20.09
N PRO A 200 -4.27 -11.18 20.41
CA PRO A 200 -5.60 -11.72 20.75
C PRO A 200 -6.28 -11.03 21.94
N ASP A 201 -5.50 -10.41 22.82
CA ASP A 201 -5.98 -9.62 23.96
C ASP A 201 -6.38 -8.18 23.60
N GLY A 202 -6.18 -7.75 22.34
CA GLY A 202 -6.47 -6.39 21.87
C GLY A 202 -5.54 -5.31 22.43
N ASN A 203 -4.38 -5.70 22.98
CA ASN A 203 -3.43 -4.77 23.60
C ASN A 203 -2.41 -4.19 22.62
N PHE A 204 -2.06 -4.92 21.56
CA PHE A 204 -1.03 -4.52 20.62
C PHE A 204 -1.50 -4.67 19.17
N THR A 205 -0.95 -3.83 18.30
CA THR A 205 -0.95 -4.07 16.85
C THR A 205 0.46 -4.22 16.32
N TYR A 206 0.62 -5.05 15.31
CA TYR A 206 1.85 -5.30 14.57
C TYR A 206 1.64 -4.89 13.14
N HIS A 207 2.20 -3.74 12.77
CA HIS A 207 1.99 -3.12 11.47
C HIS A 207 3.23 -3.29 10.59
N ILE A 208 3.06 -3.78 9.36
CA ILE A 208 4.13 -3.90 8.36
C ILE A 208 4.03 -2.80 7.31
N SER A 209 5.15 -2.10 7.10
CA SER A 209 5.34 -1.26 5.93
C SER A 209 5.99 -2.06 4.79
N ARG A 210 5.76 -1.62 3.56
CA ARG A 210 6.31 -2.30 2.39
C ARG A 210 7.83 -2.32 2.35
N ASP A 211 8.51 -1.32 2.89
CA ASP A 211 9.98 -1.30 2.99
C ASP A 211 10.55 -2.22 4.09
N GLY A 212 9.69 -3.04 4.71
CA GLY A 212 10.04 -4.16 5.57
C GLY A 212 10.29 -3.81 7.02
N TRP A 213 9.70 -2.71 7.50
CA TRP A 213 9.68 -2.35 8.91
C TRP A 213 8.39 -2.84 9.57
N LEU A 214 8.52 -3.73 10.54
CA LEU A 214 7.43 -4.09 11.43
C LEU A 214 7.48 -3.18 12.67
N THR A 215 6.37 -2.51 12.97
CA THR A 215 6.22 -1.69 14.17
C THR A 215 5.20 -2.31 15.11
N LYS A 216 5.59 -2.53 16.38
CA LYS A 216 4.68 -2.93 17.46
C LYS A 216 4.19 -1.69 18.19
N ILE A 217 2.89 -1.56 18.34
CA ILE A 217 2.24 -0.39 18.95
C ILE A 217 1.31 -0.87 20.06
N ASP A 218 1.46 -0.30 21.25
CA ASP A 218 0.52 -0.47 22.37
C ASP A 218 -0.77 0.30 22.06
N LEU A 219 -1.92 -0.36 22.04
CA LEU A 219 -3.21 0.22 21.65
C LEU A 219 -3.89 1.02 22.77
N HIS A 220 -3.54 0.81 24.04
CA HIS A 220 -4.05 1.61 25.16
C HIS A 220 -3.45 3.00 25.21
N THR A 221 -2.28 3.15 24.61
CA THR A 221 -1.53 4.40 24.59
C THR A 221 -1.24 4.92 23.18
N LEU A 222 -1.36 4.11 22.14
CA LEU A 222 -0.81 4.35 20.79
C LEU A 222 0.72 4.56 20.78
N LYS A 223 1.45 4.18 21.83
CA LYS A 223 2.92 4.29 21.85
C LYS A 223 3.52 3.17 21.00
N PRO A 224 4.43 3.50 20.06
CA PRO A 224 5.31 2.50 19.48
C PRO A 224 6.21 1.93 20.57
N VAL A 225 6.22 0.61 20.73
CA VAL A 225 6.99 -0.09 21.78
C VAL A 225 8.13 -0.92 21.21
N GLY A 226 8.22 -1.05 19.89
CA GLY A 226 9.35 -1.71 19.23
C GLY A 226 9.26 -1.66 17.71
N VAL A 227 10.41 -1.76 17.07
CA VAL A 227 10.53 -1.87 15.61
C VAL A 227 11.54 -2.95 15.26
N VAL A 228 11.29 -3.69 14.17
CA VAL A 228 12.23 -4.68 13.64
C VAL A 228 12.18 -4.68 12.12
N ARG A 229 13.36 -4.79 11.48
CA ARG A 229 13.47 -4.96 10.03
C ARG A 229 13.35 -6.43 9.67
N VAL A 230 12.36 -6.78 8.86
CA VAL A 230 12.01 -8.18 8.51
C VAL A 230 12.14 -8.48 7.02
N GLY A 231 12.32 -7.46 6.17
CA GLY A 231 12.48 -7.61 4.73
C GLY A 231 12.82 -6.30 4.02
N GLU A 232 12.71 -6.32 2.70
CA GLU A 232 12.93 -5.20 1.79
C GLU A 232 11.66 -4.84 0.98
N ASP A 233 10.83 -5.85 0.64
CA ASP A 233 9.46 -5.67 0.14
C ASP A 233 8.54 -6.63 0.90
N SER A 234 7.74 -6.14 1.86
CA SER A 234 6.92 -6.96 2.76
C SER A 234 5.44 -6.69 2.58
N ARG A 235 4.59 -7.73 2.50
CA ARG A 235 3.17 -7.59 2.17
C ARG A 235 2.19 -8.24 3.16
N GLY A 236 2.48 -9.47 3.62
CA GLY A 236 1.55 -10.22 4.48
C GLY A 236 1.92 -10.13 5.95
N THR A 237 0.92 -10.12 6.83
CA THR A 237 1.05 -10.23 8.30
C THR A 237 0.04 -11.25 8.80
N ALA A 238 0.46 -12.13 9.70
CA ALA A 238 -0.41 -13.04 10.45
C ALA A 238 0.10 -13.15 11.89
N ILE A 239 -0.77 -13.48 12.85
CA ILE A 239 -0.40 -13.73 14.25
C ILE A 239 -1.10 -14.98 14.77
N THR A 240 -0.41 -15.83 15.52
CA THR A 240 -1.05 -17.04 16.09
C THR A 240 -2.14 -16.70 17.10
N ASP A 241 -3.13 -17.59 17.27
CA ASP A 241 -4.20 -17.43 18.28
C ASP A 241 -3.66 -17.32 19.72
N SER A 242 -2.50 -17.92 20.00
CA SER A 242 -1.77 -17.73 21.26
C SER A 242 -1.19 -16.33 21.45
N GLY A 243 -1.13 -15.52 20.39
CA GLY A 243 -0.49 -14.20 20.37
C GLY A 243 1.04 -14.25 20.41
N LYS A 244 1.64 -15.45 20.30
CA LYS A 244 3.06 -15.66 20.55
C LYS A 244 3.95 -15.34 19.35
N TYR A 245 3.48 -15.63 18.14
CA TYR A 245 4.29 -15.48 16.94
C TYR A 245 3.59 -14.61 15.90
N VAL A 246 4.36 -13.72 15.27
CA VAL A 246 3.93 -12.95 14.10
C VAL A 246 4.71 -13.45 12.89
N ALA A 247 4.02 -13.72 11.78
CA ALA A 247 4.62 -14.09 10.51
C ALA A 247 4.51 -12.96 9.50
N ILE A 248 5.60 -12.68 8.81
CA ILE A 248 5.69 -11.67 7.76
C ILE A 248 6.03 -12.32 6.43
N GLY A 249 5.13 -12.14 5.47
CA GLY A 249 5.31 -12.59 4.09
C GLY A 249 6.07 -11.55 3.28
N ASN A 250 7.23 -11.93 2.76
CA ASN A 250 8.05 -11.05 1.95
C ASN A 250 7.96 -11.38 0.46
N TYR A 251 8.03 -10.32 -0.33
CA TYR A 251 8.38 -10.36 -1.74
C TYR A 251 9.90 -10.37 -1.90
N GLU A 252 10.62 -9.57 -1.10
CA GLU A 252 12.08 -9.60 -1.06
C GLU A 252 12.62 -9.44 0.37
N PRO A 253 13.59 -10.28 0.79
CA PRO A 253 13.91 -11.57 0.20
C PRO A 253 12.68 -12.49 0.16
N LYS A 254 12.61 -13.41 -0.80
CA LYS A 254 11.46 -14.34 -0.99
C LYS A 254 11.35 -15.39 0.11
N GLN A 255 10.87 -14.97 1.28
CA GLN A 255 10.82 -15.75 2.50
C GLN A 255 9.63 -15.35 3.39
N VAL A 256 9.20 -16.26 4.27
CA VAL A 256 8.40 -15.89 5.45
C VAL A 256 9.35 -15.72 6.64
N VAL A 257 9.22 -14.61 7.36
CA VAL A 257 9.94 -14.38 8.62
C VAL A 257 8.96 -14.56 9.77
N ILE A 258 9.29 -15.44 10.73
CA ILE A 258 8.51 -15.62 11.95
C ILE A 258 9.29 -15.00 13.10
N ILE A 259 8.60 -14.15 13.86
CA ILE A 259 9.16 -13.44 15.00
C ILE A 259 8.37 -13.76 16.28
N ASP A 260 9.03 -13.60 17.41
CA ASP A 260 8.37 -13.57 18.72
C ASP A 260 7.64 -12.24 18.89
N ALA A 261 6.34 -12.30 19.17
CA ALA A 261 5.48 -11.12 19.22
C ALA A 261 5.79 -10.23 20.43
N GLU A 262 6.26 -10.80 21.54
CA GLU A 262 6.61 -10.05 22.75
C GLU A 262 7.87 -9.21 22.53
N THR A 263 8.95 -9.87 22.11
CA THR A 263 10.32 -9.33 22.04
C THR A 263 10.72 -8.79 20.67
N LEU A 264 9.96 -9.10 19.63
CA LEU A 264 10.29 -8.85 18.21
C LEU A 264 11.54 -9.58 17.71
N ALA A 265 12.03 -10.58 18.44
CA ALA A 265 13.16 -11.39 18.01
C ALA A 265 12.78 -12.26 16.81
N ILE A 266 13.61 -12.27 15.77
CA ILE A 266 13.43 -13.19 14.65
C ILE A 266 13.74 -14.61 15.12
N ILE A 267 12.74 -15.49 15.06
CA ILE A 267 12.85 -16.88 15.47
C ILE A 267 13.33 -17.76 14.32
N THR A 268 12.75 -17.57 13.15
CA THR A 268 13.15 -18.33 11.95
C THR A 268 12.81 -17.58 10.67
N LYS A 269 13.47 -17.97 9.59
CA LYS A 269 13.20 -17.52 8.22
C LYS A 269 13.01 -18.76 7.36
N ILE A 270 11.89 -18.82 6.66
CA ILE A 270 11.53 -19.94 5.79
C ILE A 270 11.61 -19.44 4.36
N GLU A 271 12.62 -19.90 3.64
CA GLU A 271 12.78 -19.59 2.21
C GLU A 271 11.64 -20.21 1.40
N LEU A 272 11.09 -19.43 0.47
CA LEU A 272 9.98 -19.86 -0.37
C LEU A 272 10.52 -20.28 -1.74
N LEU A 273 11.05 -21.50 -1.81
CA LEU A 273 11.62 -22.09 -3.01
C LEU A 273 11.00 -23.46 -3.32
N ASP A 274 10.65 -23.67 -4.60
CA ASP A 274 10.32 -24.99 -5.13
C ASP A 274 11.52 -25.52 -5.91
N THR A 275 11.91 -26.77 -5.61
CA THR A 275 13.02 -27.48 -6.27
C THR A 275 12.63 -28.85 -6.81
N ARG A 276 11.33 -29.19 -6.84
CA ARG A 276 10.86 -30.54 -7.17
C ARG A 276 11.14 -30.96 -8.61
N ASP A 277 11.19 -30.01 -9.53
CA ASP A 277 11.46 -30.25 -10.96
C ASP A 277 12.95 -30.17 -11.33
N GLY A 278 13.83 -29.99 -10.34
CA GLY A 278 15.27 -29.83 -10.55
C GLY A 278 15.72 -28.41 -10.89
N THR A 279 14.79 -27.45 -10.98
CA THR A 279 15.08 -26.01 -11.08
C THR A 279 14.75 -25.31 -9.76
N ILE A 280 15.35 -24.15 -9.48
CA ILE A 280 15.00 -23.36 -8.29
C ILE A 280 14.01 -22.28 -8.69
N THR A 281 12.75 -22.44 -8.27
CA THR A 281 11.72 -21.42 -8.44
C THR A 281 11.49 -20.70 -7.11
N HIS A 282 11.93 -19.44 -7.03
CA HIS A 282 11.66 -18.62 -5.85
C HIS A 282 10.29 -17.93 -5.95
N SER A 283 9.52 -17.99 -4.87
CA SER A 283 8.19 -17.39 -4.80
C SER A 283 8.11 -16.26 -3.80
N ARG A 284 7.40 -15.20 -4.18
CA ARG A 284 6.90 -14.22 -3.22
C ARG A 284 5.80 -14.85 -2.34
N ALA A 285 5.67 -14.37 -1.11
CA ALA A 285 4.53 -14.68 -0.26
C ALA A 285 3.33 -13.78 -0.66
N GLY A 286 2.38 -14.33 -1.41
CA GLY A 286 1.17 -13.63 -1.83
C GLY A 286 0.21 -13.32 -0.68
N ALA A 287 0.04 -14.30 0.22
CA ALA A 287 -0.73 -14.17 1.45
C ALA A 287 -0.05 -14.92 2.59
N VAL A 288 -0.25 -14.46 3.81
CA VAL A 288 0.07 -15.17 5.06
C VAL A 288 -1.13 -15.00 5.96
N VAL A 289 -1.74 -16.10 6.38
CA VAL A 289 -3.00 -16.11 7.13
C VAL A 289 -2.87 -17.10 8.28
N GLU A 290 -3.21 -16.70 9.51
CA GLU A 290 -3.24 -17.61 10.64
C GLU A 290 -4.44 -18.55 10.62
N ASN A 291 -4.26 -19.71 11.25
CA ASN A 291 -5.35 -20.60 11.65
C ASN A 291 -4.90 -21.36 12.90
N GLY A 292 -5.21 -20.83 14.08
CA GLY A 292 -4.68 -21.36 15.34
C GLY A 292 -3.18 -21.11 15.46
N GLU A 293 -2.45 -22.19 15.72
CA GLU A 293 -0.98 -22.17 15.82
C GLU A 293 -0.29 -22.48 14.48
N LYS A 294 -0.98 -22.25 13.36
CA LYS A 294 -0.45 -22.48 12.01
C LYS A 294 -0.52 -21.20 11.18
N PHE A 295 0.41 -21.08 10.24
CA PHE A 295 0.33 -20.08 9.17
C PHE A 295 0.12 -20.77 7.83
N ILE A 296 -0.90 -20.35 7.09
CA ILE A 296 -1.16 -20.75 5.71
C ILE A 296 -0.60 -19.67 4.79
N VAL A 297 0.25 -20.07 3.84
CA VAL A 297 0.99 -19.15 2.97
C VAL A 297 0.67 -19.47 1.52
N SER A 298 0.11 -18.50 0.80
CA SER A 298 -0.05 -18.61 -0.66
C SER A 298 1.22 -18.13 -1.35
N LEU A 299 1.87 -19.01 -2.09
CA LEU A 299 3.08 -18.72 -2.84
C LEU A 299 2.71 -18.24 -4.24
N LYS A 300 2.96 -16.95 -4.49
CA LYS A 300 2.56 -16.25 -5.71
C LYS A 300 3.14 -16.91 -6.96
N ASP A 301 4.45 -17.04 -7.04
CA ASP A 301 5.14 -17.53 -8.23
C ASP A 301 5.35 -19.06 -8.18
N GLY A 302 5.33 -19.64 -6.97
CA GLY A 302 5.52 -21.07 -6.73
C GLY A 302 4.26 -21.92 -6.89
N ARG A 303 3.12 -21.33 -7.29
CA ARG A 303 1.84 -22.04 -7.57
C ARG A 303 1.44 -23.03 -6.48
N SER A 304 1.62 -22.62 -5.22
CA SER A 304 1.45 -23.53 -4.09
C SER A 304 0.93 -22.83 -2.84
N VAL A 305 0.34 -23.62 -1.97
CA VAL A 305 -0.05 -23.21 -0.62
C VAL A 305 0.73 -24.06 0.38
N TRP A 306 1.39 -23.41 1.33
CA TRP A 306 2.21 -24.06 2.35
C TRP A 306 1.58 -23.81 3.72
N VAL A 307 1.62 -24.81 4.60
CA VAL A 307 1.15 -24.69 5.99
C VAL A 307 2.34 -24.86 6.92
N ILE A 308 2.63 -23.84 7.72
CA ILE A 308 3.71 -23.83 8.70
C ILE A 308 3.13 -24.13 10.08
N ASP A 309 3.68 -25.13 10.78
CA ASP A 309 3.24 -25.53 12.13
C ASP A 309 4.16 -24.91 13.19
N THR A 310 3.67 -23.90 13.91
CA THR A 310 4.46 -23.17 14.91
C THR A 310 4.64 -23.94 16.22
N THR A 311 3.89 -25.04 16.42
CA THR A 311 3.98 -25.87 17.63
C THR A 311 5.20 -26.80 17.61
N LYS A 312 5.82 -27.00 16.46
CA LYS A 312 6.97 -27.88 16.28
C LYS A 312 8.28 -27.10 16.33
N ARG A 313 9.32 -27.74 16.86
CA ARG A 313 10.67 -27.17 16.87
C ARG A 313 11.12 -26.86 15.43
N GLY A 314 11.58 -25.63 15.22
CA GLY A 314 12.01 -25.16 13.90
C GLY A 314 10.88 -24.66 13.00
N MET A 315 9.62 -24.76 13.44
CA MET A 315 8.43 -24.31 12.72
C MET A 315 8.43 -24.76 11.25
N PRO A 316 8.51 -26.07 10.99
CA PRO A 316 8.59 -26.60 9.64
C PRO A 316 7.26 -26.39 8.89
N VAL A 317 7.36 -26.41 7.57
CA VAL A 317 6.18 -26.57 6.71
C VAL A 317 5.66 -28.00 6.89
N SER A 318 4.46 -28.14 7.45
CA SER A 318 3.81 -29.44 7.72
C SER A 318 3.05 -29.98 6.52
N ASN A 319 2.57 -29.10 5.63
CA ASN A 319 1.79 -29.46 4.45
C ASN A 319 2.18 -28.59 3.26
N TYR A 320 2.21 -29.22 2.09
CA TYR A 320 2.41 -28.55 0.82
C TYR A 320 1.28 -28.93 -0.13
N PHE A 321 0.68 -27.93 -0.76
CA PHE A 321 -0.30 -28.09 -1.84
C PHE A 321 0.27 -27.46 -3.09
N TRP A 322 0.62 -28.28 -4.07
CA TRP A 322 1.39 -27.87 -5.24
C TRP A 322 0.55 -27.79 -6.50
N ASP A 323 1.13 -27.14 -7.51
CA ASP A 323 0.67 -27.18 -8.90
C ASP A 323 -0.75 -26.61 -9.07
N LEU A 324 -1.10 -25.60 -8.25
CA LEU A 324 -2.35 -24.88 -8.33
C LEU A 324 -2.42 -24.08 -9.64
N GLY A 325 -3.57 -24.13 -10.31
CA GLY A 325 -3.77 -23.50 -11.61
C GLY A 325 -2.85 -24.04 -12.71
N LYS A 326 -2.58 -23.21 -13.71
CA LYS A 326 -1.76 -23.54 -14.89
C LYS A 326 -0.35 -22.97 -14.78
N GLU A 327 0.56 -23.48 -15.59
CA GLU A 327 1.93 -22.95 -15.66
C GLU A 327 1.95 -21.47 -16.02
N GLY A 328 2.76 -20.70 -15.28
CA GLY A 328 2.80 -19.23 -15.37
C GLY A 328 1.74 -18.49 -14.56
N ASP A 329 0.76 -19.20 -13.97
CA ASP A 329 -0.21 -18.57 -13.08
C ASP A 329 0.45 -18.04 -11.82
N VAL A 330 -0.18 -17.01 -11.27
CA VAL A 330 0.19 -16.44 -9.98
C VAL A 330 -0.93 -16.60 -8.98
N LEU A 331 -0.60 -17.05 -7.77
CA LEU A 331 -1.49 -16.89 -6.62
C LEU A 331 -1.44 -15.46 -6.11
N HIS A 332 -2.46 -15.04 -5.38
CA HIS A 332 -2.46 -13.74 -4.71
C HIS A 332 -2.93 -13.89 -3.27
N ASP A 333 -4.00 -13.20 -2.91
CA ASP A 333 -4.49 -13.13 -1.54
C ASP A 333 -5.09 -14.46 -1.09
N GLY A 334 -5.26 -14.53 0.23
CA GLY A 334 -5.84 -15.64 0.95
C GLY A 334 -6.87 -15.13 1.95
N TYR A 335 -7.93 -15.89 2.14
CA TYR A 335 -9.04 -15.58 3.03
C TYR A 335 -9.45 -16.83 3.79
N LEU A 336 -9.70 -16.71 5.09
CA LEU A 336 -10.28 -17.78 5.90
C LEU A 336 -11.76 -17.50 6.15
N THR A 337 -12.63 -18.49 5.97
CA THR A 337 -14.02 -18.33 6.39
C THR A 337 -14.08 -18.01 7.90
N PRO A 338 -15.09 -17.27 8.39
CA PRO A 338 -15.08 -16.77 9.76
C PRO A 338 -15.10 -17.87 10.84
N ASP A 339 -15.48 -19.10 10.47
CA ASP A 339 -15.42 -20.28 11.34
C ASP A 339 -14.07 -21.01 11.31
N GLY A 340 -13.10 -20.50 10.54
CA GLY A 340 -11.76 -21.07 10.38
C GLY A 340 -11.67 -22.30 9.49
N LYS A 341 -12.79 -22.82 8.97
CA LYS A 341 -12.86 -24.17 8.36
C LYS A 341 -12.39 -24.23 6.92
N PHE A 342 -12.47 -23.13 6.18
CA PHE A 342 -12.08 -23.09 4.79
C PHE A 342 -11.14 -21.94 4.49
N TYR A 343 -10.00 -22.27 3.90
CA TYR A 343 -9.08 -21.29 3.36
C TYR A 343 -9.30 -21.19 1.85
N LEU A 344 -9.47 -19.98 1.35
CA LEU A 344 -9.63 -19.66 -0.05
C LEU A 344 -8.45 -18.82 -0.51
N THR A 345 -7.90 -19.12 -1.68
CA THR A 345 -6.88 -18.26 -2.31
C THR A 345 -7.16 -18.05 -3.78
N ALA A 346 -6.90 -16.84 -4.26
CA ALA A 346 -7.07 -16.50 -5.67
C ALA A 346 -5.91 -17.05 -6.51
N VAL A 347 -6.23 -17.83 -7.53
CA VAL A 347 -5.33 -18.23 -8.61
C VAL A 347 -5.64 -17.35 -9.81
N GLN A 348 -4.91 -16.23 -9.93
CA GLN A 348 -5.31 -15.13 -10.80
C GLN A 348 -5.30 -15.49 -12.29
N GLY A 349 -4.29 -16.23 -12.76
CA GLY A 349 -4.16 -16.56 -14.19
C GLY A 349 -5.18 -17.60 -14.69
N SER A 350 -5.63 -18.50 -13.81
CA SER A 350 -6.72 -19.45 -14.10
C SER A 350 -8.11 -18.89 -13.81
N ASP A 351 -8.19 -17.71 -13.19
CA ASP A 351 -9.42 -17.06 -12.74
C ASP A 351 -10.25 -17.93 -11.77
N VAL A 352 -9.59 -18.66 -10.86
CA VAL A 352 -10.29 -19.52 -9.88
C VAL A 352 -9.97 -19.12 -8.45
N ALA A 353 -10.92 -19.32 -7.56
CA ALA A 353 -10.70 -19.42 -6.12
C ALA A 353 -10.46 -20.89 -5.76
N TRP A 354 -9.27 -21.21 -5.27
CA TRP A 354 -8.92 -22.54 -4.77
C TRP A 354 -9.26 -22.66 -3.29
N VAL A 355 -9.81 -23.80 -2.87
CA VAL A 355 -10.39 -23.99 -1.53
C VAL A 355 -9.77 -25.18 -0.80
N LEU A 356 -9.33 -24.95 0.44
CA LEU A 356 -8.79 -25.92 1.38
C LEU A 356 -9.71 -26.09 2.59
N ASP A 357 -10.13 -27.31 2.88
CA ASP A 357 -10.70 -27.70 4.18
C ASP A 357 -9.55 -27.79 5.18
N THR A 358 -9.54 -26.88 6.17
CA THR A 358 -8.43 -26.70 7.11
C THR A 358 -8.47 -27.72 8.26
N GLU A 359 -9.63 -28.27 8.58
CA GLU A 359 -9.76 -29.34 9.58
C GLU A 359 -9.16 -30.64 9.04
N LYS A 360 -9.47 -30.97 7.77
CA LYS A 360 -8.99 -32.17 7.10
C LYS A 360 -7.64 -31.98 6.41
N MET A 361 -7.18 -30.73 6.28
CA MET A 361 -6.01 -30.33 5.49
C MET A 361 -6.06 -30.91 4.06
N LYS A 362 -7.23 -30.78 3.41
CA LYS A 362 -7.49 -31.35 2.09
C LYS A 362 -8.09 -30.31 1.13
N PRO A 363 -7.57 -30.16 -0.09
CA PRO A 363 -8.22 -29.35 -1.12
C PRO A 363 -9.61 -29.90 -1.45
N VAL A 364 -10.61 -29.03 -1.53
CA VAL A 364 -12.01 -29.43 -1.77
C VAL A 364 -12.58 -28.89 -3.06
N ALA A 365 -12.06 -27.78 -3.61
CA ALA A 365 -12.58 -27.20 -4.85
C ALA A 365 -11.62 -26.22 -5.53
N GLU A 366 -11.87 -26.01 -6.82
CA GLU A 366 -11.44 -24.83 -7.60
C GLU A 366 -12.69 -24.24 -8.26
N VAL A 367 -13.02 -23.00 -7.91
CA VAL A 367 -14.27 -22.36 -8.35
C VAL A 367 -13.93 -21.17 -9.23
N LYS A 368 -14.47 -21.11 -10.46
CA LYS A 368 -14.30 -19.95 -11.34
C LYS A 368 -14.85 -18.69 -10.66
N ALA A 369 -14.05 -17.63 -10.58
CA ALA A 369 -14.29 -16.47 -9.72
C ALA A 369 -14.06 -15.11 -10.43
N GLY A 370 -14.54 -14.98 -11.68
CA GLY A 370 -14.31 -13.78 -12.51
C GLY A 370 -12.84 -13.61 -12.91
N LYS A 371 -12.56 -12.70 -13.84
CA LYS A 371 -11.22 -12.49 -14.40
C LYS A 371 -10.23 -11.90 -13.38
N THR A 372 -9.12 -12.58 -13.09
CA THR A 372 -8.15 -12.12 -12.07
C THR A 372 -8.81 -11.93 -10.70
N PRO A 373 -9.30 -13.03 -10.08
CA PRO A 373 -9.91 -12.99 -8.75
C PRO A 373 -8.95 -12.40 -7.72
N HIS A 374 -9.53 -11.83 -6.68
CA HIS A 374 -8.78 -11.30 -5.56
C HIS A 374 -9.59 -11.51 -4.29
N THR A 375 -9.18 -12.44 -3.44
CA THR A 375 -9.97 -12.76 -2.24
C THR A 375 -9.93 -11.63 -1.22
N GLY A 376 -8.81 -10.90 -1.10
CA GLY A 376 -8.62 -9.91 -0.05
C GLY A 376 -8.96 -10.49 1.34
N PRO A 377 -9.54 -9.70 2.25
CA PRO A 377 -10.10 -10.18 3.52
C PRO A 377 -11.43 -10.94 3.34
N GLY A 378 -11.90 -11.13 2.10
CA GLY A 378 -13.12 -11.85 1.76
C GLY A 378 -14.38 -11.35 2.43
N ALA A 379 -15.50 -11.98 2.08
CA ALA A 379 -16.73 -11.86 2.83
C ALA A 379 -17.45 -13.20 2.84
N THR A 380 -18.02 -13.56 3.99
CA THR A 380 -18.87 -14.75 4.12
C THR A 380 -20.17 -14.32 4.76
N TRP A 381 -21.29 -14.75 4.20
CA TRP A 381 -22.61 -14.49 4.75
C TRP A 381 -23.53 -15.67 4.46
N GLY A 382 -24.14 -16.21 5.51
CA GLY A 382 -24.91 -17.45 5.42
C GLY A 382 -24.06 -18.61 4.87
N ASN A 383 -24.53 -19.24 3.80
CA ASN A 383 -23.81 -20.34 3.13
C ASN A 383 -22.94 -19.87 1.95
N TYR A 384 -22.77 -18.56 1.77
CA TYR A 384 -22.03 -18.00 0.65
C TYR A 384 -20.74 -17.34 1.09
N THR A 385 -19.69 -17.52 0.31
CA THR A 385 -18.48 -16.70 0.35
C THR A 385 -18.36 -15.90 -0.94
N PHE A 386 -17.82 -14.69 -0.87
CA PHE A 386 -17.83 -13.71 -1.94
C PHE A 386 -16.41 -13.32 -2.31
N VAL A 387 -16.07 -13.47 -3.60
CA VAL A 387 -14.73 -13.17 -4.14
C VAL A 387 -14.85 -12.09 -5.21
N PRO A 388 -14.29 -10.88 -5.00
CA PRO A 388 -14.28 -9.85 -6.03
C PRO A 388 -13.23 -10.17 -7.11
N SER A 389 -13.38 -9.49 -8.23
CA SER A 389 -12.55 -9.65 -9.41
C SER A 389 -11.85 -8.33 -9.75
N LEU A 390 -10.53 -8.38 -9.98
CA LEU A 390 -9.73 -7.21 -10.35
C LEU A 390 -9.66 -6.98 -11.86
N GLY A 391 -9.90 -8.02 -12.66
CA GLY A 391 -9.83 -7.93 -14.11
C GLY A 391 -11.14 -7.48 -14.76
N GLU A 392 -12.24 -7.46 -14.01
CA GLU A 392 -13.58 -7.05 -14.47
C GLU A 392 -14.52 -6.72 -13.30
N GLY A 393 -15.62 -6.02 -13.57
CA GLY A 393 -16.64 -5.67 -12.56
C GLY A 393 -17.57 -6.81 -12.20
N ILE A 394 -17.03 -7.81 -11.49
CA ILE A 394 -17.76 -8.99 -11.01
C ILE A 394 -17.43 -9.27 -9.54
N LEU A 395 -18.46 -9.56 -8.76
CA LEU A 395 -18.37 -10.24 -7.46
C LEU A 395 -18.96 -11.65 -7.60
N THR A 396 -18.15 -12.68 -7.39
CA THR A 396 -18.63 -14.07 -7.44
C THR A 396 -19.12 -14.51 -6.06
N ALA A 397 -20.39 -14.93 -5.99
CA ALA A 397 -20.94 -15.60 -4.81
C ALA A 397 -20.79 -17.12 -4.98
N ILE A 398 -20.08 -17.77 -4.07
CA ILE A 398 -19.77 -19.20 -4.08
C ILE A 398 -20.58 -19.89 -2.98
N ASP A 399 -21.38 -20.90 -3.32
CA ASP A 399 -22.11 -21.72 -2.34
C ASP A 399 -21.13 -22.69 -1.67
N MET A 400 -20.92 -22.56 -0.37
CA MET A 400 -19.96 -23.38 0.39
C MET A 400 -20.45 -24.83 0.62
N ARG A 401 -21.73 -25.13 0.36
CA ARG A 401 -22.26 -26.50 0.48
C ARG A 401 -21.89 -27.36 -0.72
N THR A 402 -21.77 -26.75 -1.90
CA THR A 402 -21.50 -27.44 -3.17
C THR A 402 -20.17 -27.03 -3.78
N TRP A 403 -19.56 -25.95 -3.30
CA TRP A 403 -18.38 -25.30 -3.88
C TRP A 403 -18.54 -24.97 -5.36
N THR A 404 -19.67 -24.33 -5.69
CA THR A 404 -19.98 -23.86 -7.05
C THR A 404 -20.40 -22.40 -7.01
N ALA A 405 -20.12 -21.65 -8.08
CA ALA A 405 -20.63 -20.29 -8.23
C ALA A 405 -22.17 -20.29 -8.26
N ALA A 406 -22.79 -19.67 -7.26
CA ALA A 406 -24.23 -19.45 -7.19
C ALA A 406 -24.66 -18.26 -8.04
N ALA A 407 -23.80 -17.23 -8.11
CA ALA A 407 -24.01 -16.06 -8.95
C ALA A 407 -22.68 -15.39 -9.33
N TYR A 408 -22.69 -14.73 -10.50
CA TYR A 408 -21.71 -13.73 -10.90
C TYR A 408 -22.42 -12.38 -10.91
N ILE A 409 -22.18 -11.57 -9.88
CA ILE A 409 -22.90 -10.32 -9.64
C ILE A 409 -22.14 -9.20 -10.32
N LYS A 410 -22.76 -8.52 -11.28
CA LYS A 410 -22.16 -7.37 -11.95
C LYS A 410 -22.08 -6.18 -10.98
N THR A 411 -20.88 -5.68 -10.77
CA THR A 411 -20.60 -4.48 -9.97
C THR A 411 -20.35 -3.27 -10.86
N ALA A 412 -20.25 -2.07 -10.27
CA ALA A 412 -19.94 -0.83 -10.98
C ALA A 412 -18.57 -0.87 -11.70
N GLY A 413 -17.62 -1.60 -11.12
CA GLY A 413 -16.26 -1.73 -11.63
C GLY A 413 -15.49 -2.84 -10.92
N ALA A 414 -14.23 -3.04 -11.33
CA ALA A 414 -13.37 -4.07 -10.74
C ALA A 414 -13.05 -3.73 -9.27
N GLY A 415 -13.18 -4.74 -8.40
CA GLY A 415 -13.11 -4.60 -6.95
C GLY A 415 -11.90 -5.28 -6.34
N LEU A 416 -11.45 -4.75 -5.20
CA LEU A 416 -10.34 -5.28 -4.41
C LEU A 416 -10.84 -5.81 -3.06
N PHE A 417 -11.64 -5.04 -2.34
CA PHE A 417 -12.11 -5.43 -1.00
C PHE A 417 -13.62 -5.64 -0.97
N THR A 418 -14.02 -6.74 -0.34
CA THR A 418 -15.41 -7.06 0.00
C THR A 418 -15.47 -7.31 1.49
N ARG A 419 -16.54 -6.86 2.18
CA ARG A 419 -16.82 -7.20 3.59
C ARG A 419 -18.30 -7.48 3.83
N SER A 420 -18.56 -8.35 4.80
CA SER A 420 -19.87 -8.62 5.38
C SER A 420 -19.78 -8.58 6.90
N TYR A 421 -20.93 -8.41 7.57
CA TYR A 421 -21.03 -8.55 9.01
C TYR A 421 -21.79 -9.84 9.36
N HIS A 422 -21.06 -10.95 9.39
CA HIS A 422 -21.65 -12.30 9.48
C HIS A 422 -22.19 -12.66 10.87
N LYS A 423 -21.84 -11.89 11.92
CA LYS A 423 -22.26 -12.12 13.31
C LYS A 423 -23.74 -11.84 13.56
N ASP A 424 -24.39 -11.07 12.69
CA ASP A 424 -25.82 -10.81 12.74
C ASP A 424 -26.51 -11.33 11.46
N PRO A 425 -27.20 -12.48 11.51
CA PRO A 425 -27.88 -13.03 10.34
C PRO A 425 -29.07 -12.17 9.86
N SER A 426 -29.56 -11.24 10.67
CA SER A 426 -30.61 -10.30 10.26
C SER A 426 -30.10 -9.17 9.37
N TYR A 427 -28.77 -9.00 9.29
CA TYR A 427 -28.09 -8.03 8.43
C TYR A 427 -27.51 -8.72 7.18
N PRO A 428 -28.20 -8.69 6.03
CA PRO A 428 -27.84 -9.50 4.88
C PRO A 428 -26.88 -8.81 3.91
N TYR A 429 -26.26 -7.68 4.27
CA TYR A 429 -25.57 -6.86 3.28
C TYR A 429 -24.08 -7.16 3.19
N ILE A 430 -23.63 -7.29 1.94
CA ILE A 430 -22.23 -7.42 1.55
C ILE A 430 -21.83 -6.13 0.85
N TRP A 431 -20.74 -5.51 1.29
CA TRP A 431 -20.21 -4.26 0.74
C TRP A 431 -18.97 -4.58 -0.08
N VAL A 432 -18.92 -4.13 -1.33
CA VAL A 432 -17.79 -4.34 -2.23
C VAL A 432 -17.36 -3.01 -2.83
N ASP A 433 -16.05 -2.75 -2.80
CA ASP A 433 -15.50 -1.62 -3.54
C ASP A 433 -15.33 -1.93 -5.03
N THR A 434 -15.23 -0.88 -5.82
CA THR A 434 -15.03 -0.96 -7.28
C THR A 434 -13.82 -0.13 -7.73
N ALA A 435 -12.89 0.07 -6.81
CA ALA A 435 -11.78 1.02 -6.83
C ALA A 435 -10.85 0.93 -8.06
N PHE A 436 -10.85 -0.20 -8.77
CA PHE A 436 -9.96 -0.49 -9.90
C PHE A 436 -10.69 -0.58 -11.24
N GLY A 437 -11.99 -0.25 -11.27
CA GLY A 437 -12.72 -0.04 -12.52
C GLY A 437 -12.22 1.20 -13.28
N ALA A 438 -12.30 1.16 -14.62
CA ALA A 438 -12.09 2.35 -15.44
C ALA A 438 -13.19 3.41 -15.22
N GLU A 439 -14.40 2.93 -14.91
CA GLU A 439 -15.55 3.71 -14.46
C GLU A 439 -16.00 3.16 -13.09
N GLY A 440 -16.70 3.98 -12.30
CA GLY A 440 -17.21 3.58 -10.99
C GLY A 440 -16.15 3.37 -9.91
N GLN A 441 -14.91 3.84 -10.08
CA GLN A 441 -13.85 3.70 -9.05
C GLN A 441 -14.17 4.44 -7.73
N ASP A 442 -15.16 5.32 -7.76
CA ASP A 442 -15.71 6.08 -6.65
C ASP A 442 -16.96 5.45 -6.02
N GLU A 443 -17.33 4.24 -6.45
CA GLU A 443 -18.50 3.52 -5.94
C GLU A 443 -18.14 2.48 -4.86
N ILE A 444 -19.11 2.25 -3.97
CA ILE A 444 -19.25 1.04 -3.15
C ILE A 444 -20.61 0.43 -3.46
N ASP A 445 -20.61 -0.79 -3.98
CA ASP A 445 -21.85 -1.54 -4.23
C ASP A 445 -22.24 -2.32 -2.97
N VAL A 446 -23.55 -2.29 -2.65
CA VAL A 446 -24.14 -3.07 -1.56
C VAL A 446 -25.02 -4.15 -2.14
N ILE A 447 -24.69 -5.40 -1.83
CA ILE A 447 -25.37 -6.61 -2.29
C ILE A 447 -26.21 -7.17 -1.15
N ASP A 448 -27.46 -7.53 -1.43
CA ASP A 448 -28.26 -8.34 -0.52
C ASP A 448 -27.90 -9.82 -0.68
N GLY A 449 -27.39 -10.44 0.38
CA GLY A 449 -26.91 -11.81 0.42
C GLY A 449 -27.99 -12.88 0.30
N ASN A 450 -29.27 -12.55 0.56
CA ASN A 450 -30.39 -13.48 0.33
C ASN A 450 -30.74 -13.56 -1.16
N THR A 451 -30.70 -12.41 -1.84
CA THR A 451 -31.15 -12.31 -3.23
C THR A 451 -30.01 -12.31 -4.25
N LEU A 452 -28.77 -12.11 -3.79
CA LEU A 452 -27.55 -11.97 -4.59
C LEU A 452 -27.65 -10.84 -5.63
N LYS A 453 -28.32 -9.74 -5.26
CA LYS A 453 -28.52 -8.56 -6.12
C LYS A 453 -27.93 -7.31 -5.49
N VAL A 454 -27.39 -6.42 -6.33
CA VAL A 454 -27.03 -5.06 -5.92
C VAL A 454 -28.31 -4.31 -5.55
N VAL A 455 -28.41 -3.85 -4.31
CA VAL A 455 -29.55 -3.10 -3.76
C VAL A 455 -29.25 -1.62 -3.56
N ARG A 456 -27.96 -1.26 -3.48
CA ARG A 456 -27.52 0.13 -3.36
C ARG A 456 -26.17 0.32 -4.06
N LYS A 457 -25.99 1.50 -4.62
CA LYS A 457 -24.70 2.02 -5.11
C LYS A 457 -24.43 3.30 -4.33
N LEU A 458 -23.29 3.37 -3.66
CA LEU A 458 -22.90 4.50 -2.83
C LEU A 458 -21.73 5.19 -3.48
N ILE A 459 -21.79 6.51 -3.61
CA ILE A 459 -20.68 7.33 -4.10
C ILE A 459 -20.27 8.21 -2.93
N PRO A 460 -19.26 7.83 -2.13
CA PRO A 460 -18.80 8.66 -1.02
C PRO A 460 -18.33 10.03 -1.51
N MET A 461 -17.59 10.05 -2.63
CA MET A 461 -17.12 11.30 -3.23
C MET A 461 -16.84 11.11 -4.72
N ALA A 462 -17.55 11.86 -5.57
CA ALA A 462 -17.46 11.73 -7.02
C ALA A 462 -16.02 11.89 -7.54
N ASP A 463 -15.64 11.04 -8.49
CA ASP A 463 -14.33 10.99 -9.14
C ASP A 463 -13.15 10.68 -8.20
N LYS A 464 -13.42 10.25 -6.96
CA LYS A 464 -12.40 9.90 -5.96
C LYS A 464 -12.50 8.44 -5.58
N ARG A 465 -11.36 7.75 -5.59
CA ARG A 465 -11.31 6.31 -5.40
C ARG A 465 -11.78 5.91 -4.00
N ALA A 466 -12.88 5.17 -3.92
CA ALA A 466 -13.42 4.61 -2.68
C ALA A 466 -12.98 3.14 -2.53
N VAL A 467 -12.56 2.73 -1.34
CA VAL A 467 -11.91 1.43 -1.10
C VAL A 467 -12.15 0.94 0.33
N HIS A 468 -12.10 -0.38 0.52
CA HIS A 468 -12.03 -1.05 1.82
C HIS A 468 -13.16 -0.67 2.81
N PRO A 469 -14.41 -1.11 2.56
CA PRO A 469 -15.45 -1.05 3.58
C PRO A 469 -15.02 -1.88 4.81
N GLU A 470 -15.17 -1.36 6.03
CA GLU A 470 -14.86 -2.06 7.29
C GLU A 470 -15.94 -1.76 8.34
N PHE A 471 -16.45 -2.80 9.01
CA PHE A 471 -17.48 -2.63 10.02
C PHE A 471 -16.90 -2.19 11.38
N THR A 472 -17.66 -1.43 12.15
CA THR A 472 -17.44 -1.33 13.60
C THR A 472 -17.70 -2.67 14.27
N ARG A 473 -17.09 -2.92 15.43
CA ARG A 473 -17.22 -4.20 16.15
C ARG A 473 -18.65 -4.70 16.34
N ASN A 474 -19.57 -3.77 16.62
CA ASN A 474 -21.00 -4.06 16.80
C ASN A 474 -21.83 -4.13 15.50
N GLY A 475 -21.22 -3.98 14.33
CA GLY A 475 -21.86 -4.02 13.02
C GLY A 475 -22.77 -2.83 12.67
N LYS A 476 -22.91 -1.83 13.55
CA LYS A 476 -23.84 -0.71 13.33
C LYS A 476 -23.39 0.27 12.25
N TYR A 477 -22.08 0.37 12.02
CA TYR A 477 -21.51 1.33 11.08
C TYR A 477 -20.49 0.67 10.15
N VAL A 478 -20.36 1.24 8.95
CA VAL A 478 -19.37 0.84 7.95
C VAL A 478 -18.49 2.05 7.61
N TYR A 479 -17.19 1.88 7.76
CA TYR A 479 -16.18 2.84 7.40
C TYR A 479 -15.71 2.57 5.97
N VAL A 480 -15.60 3.60 5.14
CA VAL A 480 -15.09 3.50 3.77
C VAL A 480 -13.97 4.51 3.58
N ALA A 481 -12.80 4.05 3.15
CA ALA A 481 -11.69 4.94 2.81
C ALA A 481 -11.92 5.55 1.43
N VAL A 482 -11.71 6.86 1.29
CA VAL A 482 -11.67 7.55 0.01
C VAL A 482 -10.23 7.96 -0.26
N TRP A 483 -9.48 7.06 -0.88
CA TRP A 483 -8.03 7.10 -1.02
C TRP A 483 -7.53 8.40 -1.67
N THR A 484 -8.01 8.73 -2.87
CA THR A 484 -7.59 9.97 -3.57
C THR A 484 -8.30 11.22 -3.07
N GLY A 485 -9.18 11.03 -2.08
CA GLY A 485 -10.02 12.06 -1.48
C GLY A 485 -9.58 12.52 -0.09
N ASN A 486 -8.62 11.84 0.53
CA ASN A 486 -8.12 12.15 1.87
C ASN A 486 -9.23 12.19 2.94
N LYS A 487 -10.19 11.26 2.86
CA LYS A 487 -11.30 11.16 3.79
C LYS A 487 -11.67 9.72 4.10
N VAL A 488 -12.28 9.52 5.25
CA VAL A 488 -12.98 8.29 5.62
C VAL A 488 -14.44 8.66 5.86
N PHE A 489 -15.35 7.93 5.22
CA PHE A 489 -16.79 8.09 5.39
C PHE A 489 -17.31 7.03 6.35
N VAL A 490 -18.20 7.43 7.26
CA VAL A 490 -18.87 6.51 8.17
C VAL A 490 -20.34 6.45 7.79
N TYR A 491 -20.81 5.26 7.44
CA TYR A 491 -22.19 4.99 7.08
C TYR A 491 -22.91 4.27 8.21
N ASN A 492 -24.19 4.56 8.40
CA ASN A 492 -25.08 3.65 9.11
C ASN A 492 -25.22 2.37 8.26
N ALA A 493 -24.91 1.22 8.85
CA ALA A 493 -24.88 -0.05 8.12
C ALA A 493 -26.26 -0.44 7.55
N ASN A 494 -27.36 -0.06 8.22
CA ASN A 494 -28.72 -0.44 7.85
C ASN A 494 -29.40 0.56 6.90
N THR A 495 -29.23 1.87 7.15
CA THR A 495 -29.90 2.91 6.34
C THR A 495 -29.06 3.38 5.16
N PHE A 496 -27.76 3.06 5.15
CA PHE A 496 -26.76 3.53 4.18
C PHE A 496 -26.58 5.06 4.16
N GLU A 497 -27.06 5.75 5.19
CA GLU A 497 -26.87 7.19 5.34
C GLU A 497 -25.48 7.50 5.91
N VAL A 498 -24.88 8.58 5.43
CA VAL A 498 -23.62 9.08 5.98
C VAL A 498 -23.89 9.65 7.36
N VAL A 499 -23.19 9.13 8.36
CA VAL A 499 -23.22 9.57 9.75
C VAL A 499 -22.22 10.71 9.97
N THR A 500 -21.00 10.55 9.46
CA THR A 500 -19.95 11.56 9.54
C THR A 500 -18.86 11.30 8.49
N THR A 501 -17.95 12.27 8.35
CA THR A 501 -16.73 12.16 7.56
C THR A 501 -15.52 12.57 8.41
N ILE A 502 -14.39 11.92 8.19
CA ILE A 502 -13.17 12.10 8.98
C ILE A 502 -12.01 12.37 8.03
N ASP A 503 -11.20 13.38 8.31
CA ASP A 503 -10.02 13.70 7.51
C ASP A 503 -8.90 12.68 7.75
N ALA A 504 -8.27 12.21 6.67
CA ALA A 504 -7.17 11.24 6.70
C ALA A 504 -6.23 11.46 5.50
N PHE A 505 -5.00 10.98 5.57
CA PHE A 505 -4.01 11.16 4.50
C PHE A 505 -3.87 9.90 3.66
N THR A 506 -4.27 9.93 2.39
CA THR A 506 -4.23 8.77 1.48
C THR A 506 -4.75 7.47 2.14
N PRO A 507 -5.95 7.49 2.74
CA PRO A 507 -6.44 6.34 3.52
C PRO A 507 -6.69 5.13 2.60
N THR A 508 -6.29 3.94 3.04
CA THR A 508 -6.55 2.69 2.32
C THR A 508 -7.11 1.61 3.22
N GLY A 509 -6.24 0.80 3.84
CA GLY A 509 -6.62 -0.28 4.74
C GLY A 509 -7.35 0.24 5.97
N ILE A 510 -8.48 -0.36 6.32
CA ILE A 510 -9.18 -0.09 7.58
C ILE A 510 -9.34 -1.40 8.33
N SER A 511 -9.11 -1.38 9.64
CA SER A 511 -9.32 -2.54 10.50
C SER A 511 -10.02 -2.12 11.78
N ASN A 512 -11.07 -2.85 12.17
CA ASN A 512 -11.56 -2.78 13.55
C ASN A 512 -10.80 -3.79 14.42
N VAL A 513 -10.21 -3.36 15.54
CA VAL A 513 -9.43 -4.24 16.42
C VAL A 513 -10.25 -5.44 16.88
N GLY A 514 -11.46 -5.22 17.42
CA GLY A 514 -12.32 -6.26 17.97
C GLY A 514 -12.77 -7.29 16.94
N ILE A 515 -13.11 -6.87 15.72
CA ILE A 515 -13.49 -7.81 14.64
C ILE A 515 -12.33 -8.70 14.27
N ARG A 516 -11.14 -8.12 14.06
CA ARG A 516 -9.96 -8.84 13.59
C ARG A 516 -9.42 -9.86 14.61
N ILE A 517 -9.61 -9.63 15.91
CA ILE A 517 -9.25 -10.63 16.93
C ILE A 517 -10.31 -11.75 17.10
N GLU A 518 -11.57 -11.48 16.73
CA GLU A 518 -12.68 -12.42 16.90
C GLU A 518 -12.88 -13.31 15.67
N GLU A 519 -12.31 -12.94 14.53
CA GLU A 519 -12.42 -13.64 13.25
C GLU A 519 -11.05 -14.16 12.86
N PRO A 520 -10.88 -15.48 12.72
CA PRO A 520 -9.58 -16.05 12.40
C PRO A 520 -9.15 -15.68 10.98
N GLY A 521 -7.87 -15.37 10.79
CA GLY A 521 -7.28 -15.12 9.48
C GLY A 521 -7.53 -13.71 8.93
N LEU A 522 -7.76 -12.72 9.79
CA LEU A 522 -8.14 -11.35 9.41
C LEU A 522 -7.16 -10.26 9.82
#